data_AF-A0A255TN84-F1
#
_entry.id   AF-A0A255TN84-F1
#
_cell.length_a   1.000
_cell.length_b   1.000
_cell.length_c   1.000
_cell.angle_alpha   90.00
_cell.angle_beta   90.00
_cell.angle_gamma   90.00
#
_symmetry.space_group_name_H-M   'P 1'
#
loop_
_entity.id
_entity.type
_entity.pdbx_description
1 polymer ?
#
loop_
_entity_poly.entity_id
_entity_poly.type
_entity_poly.pdbx_seq_one_letter_code
_entity_poly.pdbx_strand_id
1 'polypeptide(L)'
;MKFENIVSDWQKQFPFLSQYTSSTLYAEADIILIGLRLDKIMSNTYRLILEILPLWIQEKRKISIPVFSVELFNKKGEQFFIKYQLHEYLFEAAVECANQQFGLILRENIRANDIFRLVDSFSSTLITKHNPINWHRLFELKLALAFYSGEADLIDTVKAEIENETKYWNEKEFNHMFMKSIEEWKSDLYQKMENRETFMKQVQLNMDDKKISRLKRIHIIFD
;
A
#
# COMPACT_ATOMS: atom_id res chain seq x y z
N MET A 1 -7.70 23.49 16.42
CA MET A 1 -6.85 23.27 15.24
C MET A 1 -7.70 22.88 14.03
N LYS A 2 -7.47 23.47 12.85
CA LYS A 2 -8.14 23.05 11.60
C LYS A 2 -7.46 21.80 11.03
N PHE A 3 -8.21 20.92 10.40
CA PHE A 3 -7.65 19.68 9.84
C PHE A 3 -6.63 19.92 8.73
N GLU A 4 -6.79 21.00 7.96
CA GLU A 4 -5.81 21.40 6.94
C GLU A 4 -4.43 21.68 7.55
N ASN A 5 -4.37 22.24 8.76
CA ASN A 5 -3.11 22.46 9.46
C ASN A 5 -2.46 21.12 9.86
N ILE A 6 -3.26 20.15 10.32
CA ILE A 6 -2.78 18.80 10.66
C ILE A 6 -2.16 18.14 9.42
N VAL A 7 -2.83 18.20 8.28
CA VAL A 7 -2.30 17.67 7.01
C VAL A 7 -1.00 18.38 6.62
N SER A 8 -0.94 19.70 6.76
CA SER A 8 0.27 20.48 6.49
C SER A 8 1.44 20.07 7.38
N ASP A 9 1.20 19.81 8.67
CA ASP A 9 2.24 19.40 9.59
C ASP A 9 2.80 18.01 9.24
N TRP A 10 1.95 17.05 8.87
CA TRP A 10 2.41 15.75 8.34
C TRP A 10 3.20 15.91 7.03
N GLN A 11 2.77 16.81 6.14
CA GLN A 11 3.49 17.06 4.89
C GLN A 11 4.89 17.67 5.13
N LYS A 12 5.06 18.52 6.16
CA LYS A 12 6.37 19.05 6.53
C LYS A 12 7.33 17.95 7.00
N GLN A 13 6.82 16.92 7.68
CA GLN A 13 7.62 15.78 8.15
C GLN A 13 8.01 14.82 7.01
N PHE A 14 7.16 14.68 6.01
CA PHE A 14 7.42 13.86 4.83
C PHE A 14 7.38 14.73 3.56
N PRO A 15 8.40 15.60 3.33
CA PRO A 15 8.34 16.63 2.31
C PRO A 15 8.29 16.08 0.88
N PHE A 16 8.69 14.84 0.64
CA PHE A 16 8.56 14.16 -0.66
C PHE A 16 7.12 13.70 -0.94
N LEU A 17 6.20 13.73 0.03
CA LEU A 17 4.78 13.50 -0.22
C LEU A 17 4.08 14.80 -0.66
N SER A 18 3.14 14.67 -1.58
CA SER A 18 2.32 15.75 -2.10
C SER A 18 0.85 15.54 -1.74
N GLN A 19 0.15 16.64 -1.50
CA GLN A 19 -1.28 16.57 -1.19
C GLN A 19 -2.07 16.02 -2.38
N TYR A 20 -2.71 14.87 -2.18
CA TYR A 20 -3.57 14.22 -3.18
C TYR A 20 -5.05 14.48 -2.92
N THR A 21 -5.49 14.53 -1.66
CA THR A 21 -6.85 14.96 -1.28
C THR A 21 -6.77 15.88 -0.07
N SER A 22 -7.91 16.32 0.45
CA SER A 22 -7.96 17.05 1.73
C SER A 22 -7.43 16.23 2.93
N SER A 23 -7.20 14.93 2.78
CA SER A 23 -6.79 14.03 3.87
C SER A 23 -5.77 12.98 3.46
N THR A 24 -5.13 13.12 2.30
CA THR A 24 -4.11 12.17 1.84
C THR A 24 -2.89 12.88 1.25
N LEU A 25 -1.72 12.33 1.56
CA LEU A 25 -0.41 12.75 1.10
C LEU A 25 0.23 11.56 0.40
N TYR A 26 0.50 11.66 -0.90
CA TYR A 26 1.12 10.57 -1.67
C TYR A 26 2.31 11.06 -2.48
N ALA A 27 3.20 10.13 -2.80
CA ALA A 27 4.17 10.24 -3.88
C ALA A 27 3.88 9.16 -4.93
N GLU A 28 4.25 9.46 -6.16
CA GLU A 28 4.33 8.48 -7.24
C GLU A 28 5.65 7.73 -7.10
N ALA A 29 5.60 6.41 -6.95
CA ALA A 29 6.77 5.54 -6.87
C ALA A 29 6.69 4.48 -7.98
N ASP A 30 7.18 4.85 -9.16
CA ASP A 30 7.15 4.04 -10.38
C ASP A 30 5.75 3.45 -10.70
N ILE A 31 5.47 2.23 -10.24
CA ILE A 31 4.22 1.49 -10.51
C ILE A 31 3.14 1.62 -9.40
N ILE A 32 3.41 2.37 -8.33
CA ILE A 32 2.48 2.57 -7.20
C ILE A 32 2.34 4.05 -6.83
N LEU A 33 1.26 4.38 -6.14
CA LEU A 33 1.24 5.55 -5.24
C LEU A 33 1.46 5.06 -3.82
N ILE A 34 2.28 5.77 -3.05
CA ILE A 34 2.58 5.43 -1.67
C ILE A 34 2.50 6.67 -0.80
N GLY A 35 1.99 6.52 0.42
CA GLY A 35 2.01 7.59 1.41
C GLY A 35 0.96 7.42 2.48
N LEU A 36 0.45 8.55 2.98
CA LEU A 36 -0.30 8.63 4.22
C LEU A 36 -1.73 9.12 3.98
N ARG A 37 -2.70 8.38 4.50
CA ARG A 37 -4.07 8.82 4.70
C ARG A 37 -4.30 9.19 6.15
N LEU A 38 -4.73 10.42 6.36
CA LEU A 38 -5.21 10.91 7.65
C LEU A 38 -6.71 10.63 7.72
N ASP A 39 -7.05 9.45 8.24
CA ASP A 39 -8.42 8.98 8.31
C ASP A 39 -9.15 9.68 9.46
N LYS A 40 -10.22 10.41 9.14
CA LYS A 40 -11.02 11.15 10.13
C LYS A 40 -12.00 10.17 10.77
N ILE A 41 -11.81 9.93 12.06
CA ILE A 41 -12.71 9.09 12.85
C ILE A 41 -13.50 9.99 13.78
N MET A 42 -14.83 9.89 13.72
CA MET A 42 -15.71 10.85 14.39
C MET A 42 -15.45 12.30 13.93
N SER A 43 -16.00 13.28 14.63
CA SER A 43 -15.91 14.70 14.24
C SER A 43 -14.57 15.37 14.56
N ASN A 44 -13.77 14.84 15.49
CA ASN A 44 -12.61 15.53 16.07
C ASN A 44 -11.37 14.66 16.30
N THR A 45 -11.31 13.46 15.73
CA THR A 45 -10.20 12.52 15.91
C THR A 45 -9.71 12.07 14.54
N TYR A 46 -8.41 11.83 14.41
CA TYR A 46 -7.86 11.16 13.24
C TYR A 46 -6.93 10.02 13.65
N ARG A 47 -6.68 9.12 12.71
CA ARG A 47 -5.56 8.17 12.75
C ARG A 47 -4.75 8.32 11.47
N LEU A 48 -3.51 7.86 11.51
CA LEU A 48 -2.66 7.77 10.34
C LEU A 48 -2.70 6.36 9.78
N ILE A 49 -2.84 6.25 8.47
CA ILE A 49 -2.83 4.98 7.73
C ILE A 49 -1.80 5.13 6.62
N LEU A 50 -0.85 4.20 6.56
CA LEU A 50 0.01 4.04 5.39
C LEU A 50 -0.76 3.26 4.33
N GLU A 51 -0.75 3.75 3.08
CA GLU A 51 -1.42 3.10 1.96
C GLU A 51 -0.49 2.97 0.74
N ILE A 52 -0.70 1.88 -0.01
CA ILE A 52 -0.15 1.68 -1.35
C ILE A 52 -1.30 1.49 -2.33
N LEU A 53 -1.38 2.35 -3.35
CA LEU A 53 -2.38 2.30 -4.40
C LEU A 53 -1.78 1.75 -5.70
N PRO A 54 -2.50 0.88 -6.43
CA PRO A 54 -1.99 0.25 -7.64
C PRO A 54 -2.16 1.12 -8.89
N LEU A 55 -1.08 1.42 -9.61
CA LEU A 55 -1.16 2.15 -10.88
C LEU A 55 -1.39 1.24 -12.10
N TRP A 56 -1.36 -0.08 -11.95
CA TRP A 56 -1.62 -1.05 -13.03
C TRP A 56 -3.10 -1.38 -13.23
N ILE A 57 -4.03 -0.69 -12.56
CA ILE A 57 -5.47 -0.96 -12.67
C ILE A 57 -6.10 -0.13 -13.78
N GLN A 58 -6.80 -0.80 -14.70
CA GLN A 58 -7.51 -0.16 -15.81
C GLN A 58 -8.73 0.66 -15.35
N GLU A 59 -9.50 0.15 -14.40
CA GLU A 59 -10.68 0.84 -13.87
C GLU A 59 -10.26 1.94 -12.88
N LYS A 60 -10.37 3.21 -13.30
CA LYS A 60 -9.95 4.37 -12.47
C LYS A 60 -10.51 4.39 -11.04
N ARG A 61 -11.75 3.93 -10.85
CA ARG A 61 -12.39 3.86 -9.51
C ARG A 61 -11.70 2.86 -8.57
N LYS A 62 -11.04 1.84 -9.13
CA LYS A 62 -10.32 0.82 -8.38
C LYS A 62 -8.89 1.23 -8.04
N ILE A 63 -8.32 2.26 -8.69
CA ILE A 63 -7.00 2.82 -8.32
C ILE A 63 -7.04 3.41 -6.90
N SER A 64 -8.16 4.03 -6.49
CA SER A 64 -8.33 4.56 -5.13
C SER A 64 -8.52 3.47 -4.06
N ILE A 65 -8.49 2.19 -4.43
CA ILE A 65 -8.63 1.07 -3.53
C ILE A 65 -7.21 0.53 -3.25
N PRO A 66 -6.71 0.63 -2.01
CA PRO A 66 -5.34 0.21 -1.70
C PRO A 66 -5.13 -1.30 -1.87
N VAL A 67 -3.95 -1.66 -2.40
CA VAL A 67 -3.42 -3.02 -2.36
C VAL A 67 -2.73 -3.33 -1.04
N PHE A 68 -2.31 -2.29 -0.30
CA PHE A 68 -1.80 -2.40 1.05
C PHE A 68 -2.30 -1.21 1.89
N SER A 69 -2.69 -1.48 3.13
CA SER A 69 -3.16 -0.46 4.08
C SER A 69 -2.88 -0.93 5.51
N VAL A 70 -2.11 -0.16 6.27
CA VAL A 70 -1.80 -0.45 7.66
C VAL A 70 -1.89 0.80 8.52
N GLU A 71 -2.45 0.66 9.71
CA GLU A 71 -2.62 1.76 10.65
C GLU A 71 -1.32 2.03 11.42
N LEU A 72 -1.12 3.28 11.84
CA LEU A 72 -0.05 3.62 12.75
C LEU A 72 -0.36 3.12 14.17
N PHE A 73 0.57 2.38 14.75
CA PHE A 73 0.49 1.96 16.15
C PHE A 73 1.36 2.85 17.05
N ASN A 74 0.95 3.01 18.31
CA ASN A 74 1.74 3.68 19.34
C ASN A 74 2.82 2.73 19.89
N LYS A 75 3.69 3.23 20.79
CA LYS A 75 4.74 2.43 21.44
C LYS A 75 4.24 1.24 22.27
N LYS A 76 2.94 1.16 22.55
CA LYS A 76 2.29 0.03 23.24
C LYS A 76 1.67 -0.99 22.28
N GLY A 77 1.77 -0.77 20.96
CA GLY A 77 1.15 -1.62 19.95
C GLY A 77 -0.35 -1.39 19.77
N GLU A 78 -0.89 -0.26 20.25
CA GLU A 78 -2.31 0.10 20.11
C GLU A 78 -2.48 1.11 18.95
N GLN A 79 -3.65 1.13 18.32
CA GLN A 79 -3.97 2.10 17.27
C GLN A 79 -3.77 3.54 17.77
N PHE A 80 -3.03 4.34 17.00
CA PHE A 80 -2.66 5.69 17.40
C PHE A 80 -3.73 6.72 16.98
N PHE A 81 -4.77 6.85 17.80
CA PHE A 81 -5.81 7.88 17.62
C PHE A 81 -5.39 9.22 18.22
N ILE A 82 -5.55 10.31 17.44
CA ILE A 82 -5.16 11.65 17.85
C ILE A 82 -6.36 12.58 17.74
N LYS A 83 -6.84 13.08 18.88
CA LYS A 83 -7.84 14.16 18.91
C LYS A 83 -7.22 15.44 18.38
N TYR A 84 -7.96 16.24 17.61
CA TYR A 84 -7.43 17.47 17.00
C TYR A 84 -6.89 18.46 18.03
N GLN A 85 -7.51 18.52 19.21
CA GLN A 85 -7.06 19.37 20.32
C GLN A 85 -5.76 18.89 20.99
N LEU A 86 -5.39 17.63 20.79
CA LEU A 86 -4.17 17.01 21.32
C LEU A 86 -3.08 16.86 20.25
N HIS A 87 -3.31 17.35 19.04
CA HIS A 87 -2.37 17.20 17.93
C HIS A 87 -1.00 17.76 18.31
N GLU A 88 -0.91 19.03 18.71
CA GLU A 88 0.37 19.67 19.06
C GLU A 88 1.15 18.90 20.14
N TYR A 89 0.45 18.29 21.09
CA TYR A 89 1.07 17.52 22.17
C TYR A 89 1.52 16.12 21.74
N LEU A 90 0.75 15.44 20.90
CA LEU A 90 1.00 14.04 20.50
C LEU A 90 1.76 13.91 19.18
N PHE A 91 1.89 14.99 18.41
CA PHE A 91 2.37 14.94 17.03
C PHE A 91 3.81 14.43 16.93
N GLU A 92 4.72 14.92 17.77
CA GLU A 92 6.12 14.48 17.76
C GLU A 92 6.24 12.97 18.02
N ALA A 93 5.53 12.46 19.04
CA ALA A 93 5.50 11.03 19.34
C ALA A 93 4.87 10.21 18.19
N ALA A 94 3.86 10.73 17.52
CA ALA A 94 3.25 10.08 16.36
C ALA A 94 4.20 10.05 15.16
N VAL A 95 4.96 11.12 14.92
CA VAL A 95 6.00 11.20 13.88
C VAL A 95 7.12 10.21 14.16
N GLU A 96 7.57 10.10 15.42
CA GLU A 96 8.55 9.09 15.82
C GLU A 96 8.07 7.67 15.50
N CYS A 97 6.82 7.35 15.88
CA CYS A 97 6.22 6.05 15.59
C CYS A 97 6.10 5.81 14.07
N ALA A 98 5.72 6.83 13.30
CA ALA A 98 5.58 6.73 11.85
C ALA A 98 6.93 6.51 11.16
N ASN A 99 7.99 7.20 11.60
CA ASN A 99 9.34 6.97 11.10
C ASN A 99 9.85 5.57 11.42
N GLN A 100 9.57 5.06 12.62
CA GLN A 100 9.96 3.70 13.02
C GLN A 100 9.24 2.63 12.19
N GLN A 101 7.94 2.79 11.93
CA GLN A 101 7.13 1.79 11.24
C GLN A 101 7.18 1.90 9.72
N PHE A 102 7.24 3.11 9.18
CA PHE A 102 7.06 3.38 7.74
C PHE A 102 8.26 4.08 7.10
N GLY A 103 9.25 4.56 7.87
CA GLY A 103 10.35 5.39 7.37
C GLY A 103 11.22 4.70 6.31
N LEU A 104 11.26 3.36 6.29
CA LEU A 104 11.98 2.61 5.26
C LEU A 104 11.31 2.66 3.88
N ILE A 105 10.03 3.01 3.79
CA ILE A 105 9.30 3.11 2.52
C ILE A 105 8.74 4.51 2.27
N LEU A 106 8.83 5.41 3.25
CA LEU A 106 8.53 6.83 3.11
C LEU A 106 9.86 7.60 3.01
N ARG A 107 10.48 7.54 1.83
CA ARG A 107 11.71 8.27 1.46
C ARG A 107 11.85 8.34 -0.05
N GLU A 108 12.76 9.17 -0.55
CA GLU A 108 12.94 9.40 -2.00
C GLU A 108 13.40 8.18 -2.79
N ASN A 109 14.16 7.29 -2.14
CA ASN A 109 14.63 6.04 -2.72
C ASN A 109 14.21 4.88 -1.82
N ILE A 110 13.24 4.11 -2.28
CA ILE A 110 12.66 2.98 -1.55
C ILE A 110 13.33 1.70 -2.06
N ARG A 111 13.79 0.86 -1.15
CA ARG A 111 14.22 -0.49 -1.48
C ARG A 111 13.02 -1.39 -1.65
N ALA A 112 12.93 -2.14 -2.75
CA ALA A 112 11.85 -3.08 -2.99
C ALA A 112 11.73 -4.06 -1.82
N ASN A 113 12.88 -4.57 -1.34
CA ASN A 113 12.97 -5.48 -0.21
C ASN A 113 12.35 -4.90 1.08
N ASP A 114 12.45 -3.58 1.29
CA ASP A 114 11.81 -2.95 2.46
C ASP A 114 10.28 -2.89 2.34
N ILE A 115 9.73 -2.84 1.12
CA ILE A 115 8.29 -3.02 0.87
C ILE A 115 7.87 -4.46 1.17
N PHE A 116 8.62 -5.45 0.66
CA PHE A 116 8.35 -6.87 0.93
C PHE A 116 8.38 -7.17 2.43
N ARG A 117 9.41 -6.73 3.15
CA ARG A 117 9.53 -6.88 4.60
C ARG A 117 8.37 -6.25 5.37
N LEU A 118 7.91 -5.08 4.94
CA LEU A 118 6.75 -4.46 5.57
C LEU A 118 5.48 -5.28 5.36
N VAL A 119 5.26 -5.77 4.13
CA VAL A 119 4.14 -6.65 3.82
C VAL A 119 4.19 -7.93 4.64
N ASP A 120 5.36 -8.55 4.78
CA ASP A 120 5.58 -9.76 5.57
C ASP A 120 5.38 -9.53 7.06
N SER A 121 5.92 -8.43 7.57
CA SER A 121 5.71 -8.04 8.96
C SER A 121 4.24 -7.82 9.24
N PHE A 122 3.51 -7.13 8.36
CA PHE A 122 2.07 -6.92 8.50
C PHE A 122 1.30 -8.25 8.44
N SER A 123 1.58 -9.08 7.43
CA SER A 123 0.86 -10.35 7.24
C SER A 123 1.04 -11.30 8.41
N SER A 124 2.22 -11.28 9.06
CA SER A 124 2.49 -12.06 10.28
C SER A 124 1.60 -11.69 11.48
N THR A 125 1.04 -10.47 11.51
CA THR A 125 0.16 -9.98 12.59
C THR A 125 -1.32 -10.26 12.34
N LEU A 126 -1.68 -10.78 11.17
CA LEU A 126 -3.07 -11.06 10.82
C LEU A 126 -3.65 -12.15 11.73
N ILE A 127 -4.72 -11.80 12.46
CA ILE A 127 -5.43 -12.73 13.37
C ILE A 127 -5.85 -14.01 12.63
N THR A 128 -6.32 -13.86 11.39
CA THR A 128 -6.68 -14.98 10.52
C THR A 128 -5.56 -15.22 9.52
N LYS A 129 -4.57 -16.00 9.95
CA LYS A 129 -3.31 -16.23 9.24
C LYS A 129 -3.48 -16.57 7.76
N HIS A 130 -4.48 -17.38 7.41
CA HIS A 130 -4.68 -17.87 6.03
C HIS A 130 -5.93 -17.32 5.35
N ASN A 131 -6.40 -16.14 5.77
CA ASN A 131 -7.62 -15.56 5.21
C ASN A 131 -7.38 -14.95 3.82
N PRO A 132 -8.05 -15.45 2.77
CA PRO A 132 -7.89 -14.95 1.41
C PRO A 132 -8.19 -13.45 1.24
N ILE A 133 -9.12 -12.89 2.04
CA ILE A 133 -9.46 -11.46 2.01
C ILE A 133 -8.23 -10.61 2.33
N ASN A 134 -7.38 -11.06 3.24
CA ASN A 134 -6.18 -10.32 3.59
C ASN A 134 -5.08 -10.52 2.55
N TRP A 135 -4.87 -11.76 2.10
CA TRP A 135 -3.71 -12.11 1.27
C TRP A 135 -3.82 -11.74 -0.21
N HIS A 136 -5.02 -11.80 -0.81
CA HIS A 136 -5.15 -11.66 -2.27
C HIS A 136 -4.53 -10.37 -2.82
N ARG A 137 -4.61 -9.25 -2.08
CA ARG A 137 -4.01 -7.97 -2.48
C ARG A 137 -2.54 -7.84 -2.14
N LEU A 138 -2.09 -8.48 -1.06
CA LEU A 138 -0.67 -8.53 -0.72
C LEU A 138 0.09 -9.26 -1.82
N PHE A 139 -0.46 -10.37 -2.31
CA PHE A 139 0.09 -11.08 -3.46
C PHE A 139 0.02 -10.28 -4.75
N GLU A 140 -1.07 -9.54 -4.98
CA GLU A 140 -1.12 -8.61 -6.12
C GLU A 140 0.00 -7.56 -6.06
N LEU A 141 0.24 -6.93 -4.90
CA LEU A 141 1.33 -5.97 -4.74
C LEU A 141 2.70 -6.61 -4.98
N LYS A 142 2.99 -7.74 -4.31
CA LYS A 142 4.27 -8.45 -4.44
C LYS A 142 4.56 -8.84 -5.88
N LEU A 143 3.55 -9.38 -6.57
CA LEU A 143 3.69 -9.84 -7.94
C LEU A 143 3.89 -8.66 -8.90
N ALA A 144 3.18 -7.54 -8.70
CA ALA A 144 3.36 -6.35 -9.53
C ALA A 144 4.78 -5.78 -9.41
N LEU A 145 5.35 -5.75 -8.21
CA LEU A 145 6.74 -5.34 -7.98
C LEU A 145 7.72 -6.31 -8.68
N ALA A 146 7.50 -7.62 -8.58
CA ALA A 146 8.33 -8.62 -9.22
C ALA A 146 8.30 -8.54 -10.76
N PHE A 147 7.13 -8.36 -11.37
CA PHE A 147 7.04 -8.17 -12.82
C PHE A 147 7.66 -6.86 -13.29
N TYR A 148 7.56 -5.81 -12.49
CA TYR A 148 8.18 -4.53 -12.81
C TYR A 148 9.71 -4.62 -12.84
N SER A 149 10.32 -5.32 -11.88
CA SER A 149 11.78 -5.55 -11.83
C SER A 149 12.28 -6.31 -13.06
N GLY A 150 11.46 -7.23 -13.57
CA GLY A 150 11.83 -8.12 -14.67
C GLY A 150 12.78 -9.25 -14.24
N GLU A 151 12.98 -9.45 -12.94
CA GLU A 151 13.81 -10.52 -12.38
C GLU A 151 13.01 -11.82 -12.27
N ALA A 152 13.34 -12.80 -13.12
CA ALA A 152 12.65 -14.09 -13.16
C ALA A 152 12.65 -14.80 -11.80
N ASP A 153 13.79 -14.78 -11.09
CA ASP A 153 13.93 -15.40 -9.77
C ASP A 153 12.98 -14.81 -8.74
N LEU A 154 12.76 -13.49 -8.76
CA LEU A 154 11.82 -12.81 -7.87
C LEU A 154 10.37 -13.15 -8.21
N ILE A 155 10.04 -13.20 -9.50
CA ILE A 155 8.70 -13.61 -9.97
C ILE A 155 8.40 -15.04 -9.53
N ASP A 156 9.33 -15.96 -9.72
CA ASP A 156 9.18 -17.36 -9.34
C ASP A 156 9.09 -17.54 -7.82
N THR A 157 9.85 -16.74 -7.06
CA THR A 157 9.76 -16.71 -5.59
C THR A 157 8.37 -16.30 -5.12
N VAL A 158 7.82 -15.21 -5.67
CA VAL A 158 6.47 -14.72 -5.30
C VAL A 158 5.40 -15.72 -5.74
N LYS A 159 5.51 -16.32 -6.92
CA LYS A 159 4.59 -17.39 -7.36
C LYS A 159 4.63 -18.60 -6.43
N ALA A 160 5.81 -19.04 -6.01
CA ALA A 160 5.95 -20.14 -5.04
C ALA A 160 5.33 -19.80 -3.68
N GLU A 161 5.44 -18.54 -3.24
CA GLU A 161 4.77 -18.05 -2.03
C GLU A 161 3.24 -18.13 -2.16
N ILE A 162 2.69 -17.66 -3.29
CA ILE A 162 1.25 -17.77 -3.59
C ILE A 162 0.81 -19.23 -3.55
N GLU A 163 1.49 -20.12 -4.25
CA GLU A 163 1.16 -21.55 -4.28
C GLU A 163 1.19 -22.19 -2.88
N ASN A 164 2.14 -21.79 -2.04
CA ASN A 164 2.22 -22.30 -0.67
C ASN A 164 1.07 -21.80 0.20
N GLU A 165 0.71 -20.52 0.09
CA GLU A 165 -0.35 -19.93 0.90
C GLU A 165 -1.74 -20.43 0.46
N THR A 166 -1.98 -20.56 -0.85
CA THR A 166 -3.29 -21.00 -1.36
C THR A 166 -3.65 -22.43 -0.97
N LYS A 167 -2.67 -23.28 -0.60
CA LYS A 167 -2.94 -24.65 -0.07
C LYS A 167 -3.78 -24.64 1.20
N TYR A 168 -3.78 -23.54 1.95
CA TYR A 168 -4.54 -23.39 3.18
C TYR A 168 -5.95 -22.82 2.95
N TRP A 169 -6.27 -22.40 1.72
CA TRP A 169 -7.55 -21.77 1.42
C TRP A 169 -8.61 -22.82 1.09
N ASN A 170 -9.81 -22.62 1.63
CA ASN A 170 -10.94 -23.49 1.32
C ASN A 170 -11.59 -23.05 0.00
N GLU A 171 -11.62 -23.94 -0.99
CA GLU A 171 -12.16 -23.68 -2.33
C GLU A 171 -13.60 -23.14 -2.30
N LYS A 172 -14.47 -23.72 -1.45
CA LYS A 172 -15.89 -23.34 -1.38
C LYS A 172 -16.07 -21.96 -0.76
N GLU A 173 -15.34 -21.67 0.31
CA GLU A 173 -15.37 -20.36 0.95
C GLU A 173 -14.76 -19.29 0.03
N PHE A 174 -13.65 -19.62 -0.63
CA PHE A 174 -13.02 -18.74 -1.60
C PHE A 174 -13.97 -18.41 -2.75
N ASN A 175 -14.62 -19.42 -3.33
CA ASN A 175 -15.62 -19.22 -4.38
C ASN A 175 -16.79 -18.34 -3.90
N HIS A 176 -17.27 -18.53 -2.68
CA HIS A 176 -18.32 -17.69 -2.10
C HIS A 176 -17.90 -16.22 -1.92
N MET A 177 -16.62 -15.96 -1.65
CA MET A 177 -16.10 -14.60 -1.47
C MET A 177 -15.77 -13.89 -2.79
N PHE A 178 -15.18 -14.60 -3.75
CA PHE A 178 -14.61 -14.00 -4.97
C PHE A 178 -15.35 -14.38 -6.25
N MET A 179 -16.37 -15.24 -6.17
CA MET A 179 -17.14 -15.76 -7.31
C MET A 179 -16.26 -16.43 -8.37
N LYS A 180 -15.16 -17.07 -7.95
CA LYS A 180 -14.21 -17.79 -8.81
C LYS A 180 -13.47 -18.86 -8.01
N SER A 181 -12.93 -19.87 -8.69
CA SER A 181 -12.03 -20.84 -8.09
C SER A 181 -10.67 -20.23 -7.74
N ILE A 182 -9.91 -20.91 -6.87
CA ILE A 182 -8.55 -20.49 -6.53
C ILE A 182 -7.66 -20.51 -7.78
N GLU A 183 -7.78 -21.52 -8.64
CA GLU A 183 -7.01 -21.63 -9.88
C GLU A 183 -7.38 -20.53 -10.90
N GLU A 184 -8.67 -20.22 -11.07
CA GLU A 184 -9.09 -19.09 -11.90
C GLU A 184 -8.53 -17.77 -11.37
N TRP A 185 -8.55 -17.56 -10.04
CA TRP A 185 -7.95 -16.37 -9.43
C TRP A 185 -6.45 -16.26 -9.70
N LYS A 186 -5.69 -17.36 -9.53
CA LYS A 186 -4.24 -17.38 -9.83
C LYS A 186 -3.98 -17.11 -11.31
N SER A 187 -4.72 -17.75 -12.20
CA SER A 187 -4.61 -17.54 -13.65
C SER A 187 -4.86 -16.08 -14.01
N ASP A 188 -5.94 -15.48 -13.50
CA ASP A 188 -6.25 -14.06 -13.72
C ASP A 188 -5.13 -13.15 -13.20
N LEU A 189 -4.62 -13.45 -12.00
CA LEU A 189 -3.56 -12.67 -11.36
C LEU A 189 -2.26 -12.71 -12.19
N TYR A 190 -1.86 -13.88 -12.67
CA TYR A 190 -0.66 -14.07 -13.48
C TYR A 190 -0.81 -13.42 -14.87
N GLN A 191 -1.93 -13.66 -15.56
CA GLN A 191 -2.18 -13.10 -16.88
C GLN A 191 -2.24 -11.57 -16.88
N LYS A 192 -2.78 -10.97 -15.82
CA LYS A 192 -2.85 -9.50 -15.66
C LYS A 192 -1.46 -8.84 -15.71
N MET A 193 -0.41 -9.57 -15.35
CA MET A 193 0.95 -9.02 -15.21
C MET A 193 1.96 -9.60 -16.22
N GLU A 194 1.65 -10.75 -16.83
CA GLU A 194 2.54 -11.46 -17.76
C GLU A 194 2.89 -10.63 -19.00
N ASN A 195 1.94 -9.87 -19.55
CA ASN A 195 2.24 -8.94 -20.64
C ASN A 195 2.81 -7.62 -20.09
N ARG A 196 4.13 -7.62 -19.88
CA ARG A 196 4.87 -6.46 -19.33
C ARG A 196 4.62 -5.17 -20.12
N GLU A 197 4.49 -5.24 -21.44
CA GLU A 197 4.22 -4.05 -22.27
C GLU A 197 2.84 -3.45 -21.94
N THR A 198 1.82 -4.30 -21.87
CA THR A 198 0.45 -3.89 -21.51
C THR A 198 0.39 -3.36 -20.08
N PHE A 199 1.06 -4.03 -19.16
CA PHE A 199 1.19 -3.60 -17.76
C PHE A 199 1.83 -2.20 -17.67
N MET A 200 2.99 -2.00 -18.30
CA MET A 200 3.70 -0.71 -18.27
C MET A 200 2.91 0.39 -18.98
N LYS A 201 2.23 0.08 -20.09
CA LYS A 201 1.35 1.03 -20.77
C LYS A 201 0.20 1.47 -19.86
N GLN A 202 -0.40 0.54 -19.11
CA GLN A 202 -1.47 0.86 -18.17
C GLN A 202 -0.98 1.71 -17.00
N VAL A 203 0.22 1.43 -16.48
CA VAL A 203 0.87 2.28 -15.46
C VAL A 203 1.08 3.69 -15.98
N GLN A 204 1.68 3.85 -17.17
CA GLN A 204 1.92 5.16 -17.76
C GLN A 204 0.62 5.96 -17.97
N LEU A 205 -0.42 5.31 -18.49
CA LEU A 205 -1.75 5.93 -18.66
C LEU A 205 -2.32 6.50 -17.35
N ASN A 206 -2.06 5.83 -16.23
CA ASN A 206 -2.51 6.28 -14.91
C ASN A 206 -1.59 7.36 -14.31
N MET A 207 -0.28 7.29 -14.56
CA MET A 207 0.67 8.35 -14.17
C MET A 207 0.36 9.67 -14.87
N ASP A 208 -0.08 9.61 -16.13
CA ASP A 208 -0.46 10.77 -16.94
C ASP A 208 -1.77 11.43 -16.48
N ASP A 209 -2.51 10.83 -15.53
CA ASP A 209 -3.68 11.47 -14.94
C ASP A 209 -3.28 12.80 -14.29
N LYS A 210 -4.07 13.85 -14.55
CA LYS A 210 -3.78 15.23 -14.11
C LYS A 210 -3.55 15.34 -12.60
N LYS A 211 -4.17 14.46 -11.81
CA LYS A 211 -4.04 14.46 -10.36
C LYS A 211 -2.76 13.77 -9.89
N ILE A 212 -2.36 12.69 -10.58
CA ILE A 212 -1.19 11.87 -10.26
C ILE A 212 0.09 12.54 -10.77
N SER A 213 0.09 13.05 -12.00
CA SER A 213 1.21 13.77 -12.63
C SER A 213 1.71 15.02 -11.86
N ARG A 214 0.96 15.50 -10.86
CA ARG A 214 1.34 16.61 -9.98
C ARG A 214 2.01 16.16 -8.70
N LEU A 215 1.99 14.86 -8.41
CA LEU A 215 2.66 14.31 -7.24
C LEU A 215 4.17 14.33 -7.47
N LYS A 216 4.90 14.46 -6.37
CA LYS A 216 6.35 14.23 -6.38
C LYS A 216 6.63 12.78 -6.74
N ARG A 217 7.71 12.60 -7.51
CA ARG A 217 8.21 11.30 -7.93
C ARG A 217 9.32 10.84 -7.01
N ILE A 218 9.25 9.58 -6.64
CA ILE A 218 10.27 8.83 -5.90
C ILE A 218 10.49 7.50 -6.63
N HIS A 219 11.54 6.76 -6.28
CA HIS A 219 11.92 5.56 -7.03
C HIS A 219 12.07 4.34 -6.15
N ILE A 220 11.69 3.20 -6.72
CA ILE A 220 11.90 1.87 -6.16
C ILE A 220 13.19 1.30 -6.75
N ILE A 221 14.12 0.95 -5.87
CA ILE A 221 15.38 0.29 -6.19
C ILE A 221 15.18 -1.20 -5.90
N PHE A 222 15.48 -2.04 -6.87
CA PHE A 222 15.54 -3.49 -6.69
C PHE A 222 16.95 -3.88 -6.23
N ASP A 223 17.02 -4.53 -5.06
CA ASP A 223 18.23 -4.88 -4.31
C ASP A 223 18.16 -6.30 -3.73
#